data_AF-A0A7J7J2D0-F1
#
_entry.id   AF-A0A7J7J2D0-F1
#
_cell.length_a   1.000
_cell.length_b   1.000
_cell.length_c   1.000
_cell.angle_alpha   90.00
_cell.angle_beta   90.00
_cell.angle_gamma   90.00
#
_symmetry.space_group_name_H-M   'P 1'
#
loop_
_entity.id
_entity.type
_entity.pdbx_description
1 polymer ?
#
loop_
_entity_poly.entity_id
_entity_poly.type
_entity_poly.pdbx_seq_one_letter_code
_entity_poly.pdbx_strand_id
1 'polypeptide(L)' 'MPKDSAYRVNTEAIVNARRSVVTQESDLNLLESKIGGGQVEELILQASRELSLARKMLEWKPWEPLVEDAPKDQWKWPM' A
#
# COMPACT_ATOMS: atom_id res chain seq x y z
N MET A 1 -6.35 5.34 -11.97
CA MET A 1 -6.00 3.93 -11.69
C MET A 1 -7.23 3.06 -11.90
N PRO A 2 -7.14 1.98 -12.68
CA PRO A 2 -8.25 1.05 -12.94
C PRO A 2 -8.87 0.50 -11.65
N LYS A 3 -10.15 0.13 -11.68
CA LYS A 3 -10.88 -0.39 -10.49
C LYS A 3 -10.38 -1.77 -10.06
N ASP A 4 -9.93 -2.51 -11.05
CA ASP A 4 -9.42 -3.87 -11.06
C ASP A 4 -7.91 -3.96 -10.77
N SER A 5 -7.20 -2.82 -10.67
CA SER A 5 -5.77 -2.88 -10.36
C SER A 5 -5.55 -3.43 -8.95
N ALA A 6 -4.65 -4.41 -8.84
CA ALA A 6 -4.34 -5.04 -7.56
C ALA A 6 -3.90 -4.02 -6.51
N TYR A 7 -3.11 -3.02 -6.91
CA TYR A 7 -2.70 -1.94 -6.01
C TYR A 7 -3.90 -1.16 -5.46
N ARG A 8 -4.88 -0.78 -6.30
CA ARG A 8 -6.05 -0.03 -5.83
C ARG A 8 -6.86 -0.84 -4.84
N VAL A 9 -7.21 -2.08 -5.18
CA VAL A 9 -8.07 -2.93 -4.36
C VAL A 9 -7.46 -3.13 -2.97
N ASN A 10 -6.15 -3.43 -2.93
CA ASN A 10 -5.45 -3.68 -1.67
C ASN A 10 -5.26 -2.40 -0.85
N THR A 11 -4.81 -1.30 -1.47
CA THR A 11 -4.61 -0.02 -0.76
C THR A 11 -5.94 0.54 -0.26
N GLU A 12 -7.02 0.43 -1.03
CA GLU A 12 -8.35 0.89 -0.61
C GLU A 12 -8.86 0.12 0.61
N ALA A 13 -8.69 -1.21 0.63
CA ALA A 13 -9.05 -2.03 1.79
C ALA A 13 -8.27 -1.61 3.05
N ILE A 14 -6.95 -1.42 2.93
CA ILE A 14 -6.08 -1.02 4.05
C ILE A 14 -6.46 0.37 4.56
N VAL A 15 -6.62 1.34 3.66
CA VAL A 15 -6.95 2.73 4.02
C VAL A 15 -8.32 2.80 4.67
N ASN A 16 -9.32 2.09 4.16
CA ASN A 16 -10.66 2.07 4.75
C ASN A 16 -10.67 1.42 6.14
N ALA A 17 -9.94 0.31 6.33
CA ALA A 17 -9.81 -0.32 7.64
C ALA A 17 -9.16 0.64 8.66
N ARG A 18 -8.03 1.26 8.30
CA ARG A 18 -7.33 2.23 9.17
C ARG A 18 -8.20 3.45 9.47
N ARG A 19 -8.89 3.97 8.46
CA ARG A 19 -9.82 5.10 8.61
C ARG A 19 -10.94 4.75 9.60
N SER A 20 -11.53 3.56 9.49
CA SER A 20 -12.59 3.12 10.40
C SER A 20 -12.12 3.13 11.85
N VAL A 21 -10.90 2.62 12.11
CA VAL A 21 -10.32 2.57 13.45
C VAL A 21 -10.07 3.99 14.00
N VAL A 22 -9.52 4.89 13.18
CA VAL A 22 -9.30 6.31 13.56
C VAL A 22 -10.60 7.06 13.84
N THR A 23 -11.69 6.73 13.15
CA THR A 23 -13.00 7.37 13.39
C THR A 23 -13.73 6.82 14.61
N GLN A 24 -13.43 5.60 15.04
CA GLN A 24 -14.12 4.93 16.15
C GLN A 24 -13.41 5.14 17.49
N GLU A 25 -12.08 5.14 17.50
CA GLU A 25 -11.27 5.24 18.71
C GLU A 25 -10.74 6.65 18.92
N SER A 26 -11.00 7.20 20.11
CA SER A 26 -10.47 8.51 20.52
C SER A 26 -9.21 8.40 21.38
N ASP A 27 -8.93 7.21 21.93
CA ASP A 27 -7.75 6.94 22.75
C ASP A 27 -6.55 6.57 21.85
N LEU A 28 -5.44 7.29 22.01
CA LEU A 28 -4.24 7.12 21.19
C LEU A 28 -3.58 5.74 21.39
N ASN A 29 -3.52 5.22 22.62
CA ASN A 29 -2.86 3.94 22.89
C ASN A 29 -3.64 2.77 22.31
N LEU A 30 -4.98 2.81 22.42
CA LEU A 30 -5.85 1.79 21.83
C LEU A 30 -5.82 1.86 20.30
N LEU A 31 -5.75 3.06 19.74
CA LEU A 31 -5.62 3.29 18.30
C LEU A 31 -4.34 2.65 17.74
N GLU A 32 -3.20 2.93 18.37
CA GLU A 32 -1.88 2.38 17.99
C GLU A 32 -1.88 0.85 18.07
N SER A 33 -2.42 0.29 19.16
CA SER A 33 -2.50 -1.16 19.34
C SER A 33 -3.38 -1.84 18.30
N LYS A 34 -4.52 -1.24 17.92
CA LYS A 34 -5.43 -1.81 16.91
C LYS A 34 -4.88 -1.75 15.49
N ILE A 35 -4.17 -0.67 15.14
CA ILE A 35 -3.60 -0.52 13.79
C ILE A 35 -2.30 -1.33 13.64
N GLY A 36 -1.53 -1.48 14.72
CA GLY A 36 -0.30 -2.27 14.72
C GLY A 36 0.79 -1.71 13.82
N GLY A 37 0.95 -0.38 13.78
CA GLY A 37 1.82 0.33 12.84
C GLY A 37 2.80 1.31 13.49
N GLY A 38 3.17 1.07 14.75
CA GLY A 38 4.02 1.98 15.52
C GLY A 38 3.22 3.12 16.15
N GLN A 39 3.90 4.24 16.39
CA GLN A 39 3.30 5.45 16.98
C GLN A 39 2.42 6.20 15.97
N VAL A 40 1.50 7.02 16.46
CA VAL A 40 0.61 7.83 15.59
C VAL A 40 1.39 8.71 14.61
N GLU A 41 2.53 9.27 15.00
CA GLU A 41 3.39 10.08 14.11
C GLU A 41 3.91 9.27 12.93
N GLU A 42 4.31 8.02 13.16
CA GLU A 42 4.75 7.10 12.10
C GLU A 42 3.59 6.75 11.17
N LEU A 43 2.38 6.60 11.71
CA LEU A 43 1.17 6.36 10.91
C LEU A 43 0.85 7.53 9.98
N ILE A 44 0.97 8.78 10.47
CA ILE A 44 0.78 9.98 9.65
C ILE A 44 1.84 10.03 8.54
N LEU A 45 3.10 9.75 8.89
CA LEU A 45 4.18 9.72 7.91
C LEU A 45 3.96 8.62 6.87
N GLN A 46 3.50 7.44 7.27
CA GLN A 46 3.15 6.35 6.37
C GLN A 46 2.01 6.76 5.44
N ALA A 47 0.95 7.39 5.96
CA ALA A 47 -0.17 7.87 5.14
C ALA A 47 0.28 8.93 4.10
N SER A 48 1.18 9.84 4.48
CA SER A 48 1.76 10.83 3.56
C SER A 48 2.62 10.18 2.46
N ARG A 49 3.42 9.17 2.82
CA ARG A 49 4.20 8.37 1.88
C ARG A 49 3.32 7.58 0.92
N GLU A 50 2.26 6.95 1.44
CA GLU A 50 1.28 6.21 0.62
C GLU A 50 0.55 7.13 -0.36
N LEU A 51 0.18 8.34 0.08
CA LEU A 51 -0.45 9.34 -0.80
C LEU A 51 0.51 9.78 -1.92
N SER A 52 1.79 9.97 -1.60
CA SER A 52 2.83 10.29 -2.58
C SER A 52 3.07 9.12 -3.54
N LEU A 53 3.05 7.88 -3.05
CA LEU A 53 3.18 6.66 -3.84
C LEU A 53 1.99 6.51 -4.79
N ALA A 54 0.76 6.67 -4.31
CA ALA A 54 -0.44 6.57 -5.13
C ALA A 54 -0.45 7.55 -6.31
N ARG A 55 0.10 8.76 -6.12
CA ARG A 55 0.31 9.74 -7.21
C ARG A 55 1.32 9.23 -8.23
N LYS A 56 2.48 8.72 -7.78
CA LYS A 56 3.50 8.14 -8.68
C LYS A 56 2.98 6.90 -9.42
N MET A 57 2.17 6.08 -8.78
CA MET A 57 1.55 4.91 -9.41
C MET A 57 0.64 5.30 -10.57
N LEU A 58 0.06 6.50 -10.57
CA LEU A 58 -0.71 7.01 -11.72
C LEU A 58 0.17 7.29 -12.94
N GLU A 59 1.40 7.75 -12.71
CA GLU A 59 2.39 8.01 -13.75
C GLU A 59 3.01 6.71 -14.26
N TRP A 60 3.36 5.78 -13.35
CA TRP A 60 4.04 4.52 -13.69
C TRP A 60 3.14 3.46 -14.32
N LYS A 61 1.83 3.49 -14.05
CA LYS A 61 0.83 2.53 -14.57
C LYS A 61 1.27 1.05 -14.46
N PRO A 62 1.68 0.56 -13.27
CA PRO A 62 2.21 -0.81 -13.09
C PRO A 62 1.17 -1.93 -13.30
N TRP A 63 -0.09 -1.58 -13.57
CA TRP A 63 -1.15 -2.52 -13.92
C TRP A 63 -1.13 -2.90 -15.41
N GLU A 64 -0.30 -2.26 -16.21
CA GLU A 64 -0.07 -2.67 -17.60
C GLU A 64 0.70 -4.01 -17.64
N PRO A 65 0.56 -4.79 -18.72
CA PRO A 65 1.32 -6.03 -18.89
C PRO A 65 2.83 -5.81 -18.79
N LEU A 66 3.55 -6.88 -18.47
CA LEU A 66 5.01 -6.85 -18.41
C LEU A 66 5.58 -6.33 -19.75
N VAL A 67 6.51 -5.38 -19.67
CA VAL A 67 7.11 -4.74 -20.85
C VAL A 67 7.93 -5.74 -21.67
N GLU A 68 8.64 -6.65 -20.99
CA GLU A 68 9.47 -7.68 -21.62
C GLU A 68 9.51 -8.94 -20.75
N ASP A 69 9.38 -10.11 -21.39
CA ASP A 69 9.55 -11.41 -20.72
C ASP A 69 11.01 -11.65 -20.32
N ALA A 70 11.20 -12.38 -19.23
CA ALA A 70 12.55 -12.74 -18.80
C ALA A 70 13.21 -13.71 -19.81
N PRO A 71 14.51 -13.53 -20.12
CA PRO A 71 15.33 -14.52 -20.82
C PRO A 71 15.29 -15.90 -20.15
N LYS A 72 15.37 -16.97 -20.95
CA LYS A 72 15.14 -18.38 -20.54
C LYS A 72 15.92 -18.88 -19.32
N ASP A 73 17.06 -18.29 -18.98
CA ASP A 73 17.91 -18.71 -17.85
C ASP A 73 18.17 -17.60 -16.81
N GLN A 74 17.54 -16.42 -16.93
CA GLN A 74 17.82 -15.28 -16.06
C GLN A 74 17.53 -15.56 -14.56
N TRP A 75 16.53 -16.38 -14.27
CA TRP A 75 16.08 -16.68 -12.91
C TRP A 75 16.33 -18.14 -12.48
N LYS A 76 17.21 -18.87 -13.16
CA LYS A 76 17.55 -20.26 -12.84
C LYS A 76 18.63 -20.32 -11.75
N TRP A 77 18.30 -20.91 -10.59
CA TRP A 77 19.21 -21.13 -9.46
C TRP A 77 18.88 -22.47 -8.75
N PRO A 78 19.85 -23.24 -8.21
CA PRO A 78 21.31 -23.18 -8.37
C PRO A 78 21.69 -23.92 -9.66
N MET A 79 22.65 -23.43 -10.45
CA MET A 79 23.07 -24.17 -11.66
C MET A 79 23.77 -25.49 -11.34
#